data_AF-A0A6G1CKD3-F1
#
_entry.id   AF-A0A6G1CKD3-F1
#
_cell.length_a   1.000
_cell.length_b   1.000
_cell.length_c   1.000
_cell.angle_alpha   90.00
_cell.angle_beta   90.00
_cell.angle_gamma   90.00
#
_symmetry.space_group_name_H-M   'P 1'
#
loop_
_entity.id
_entity.type
_entity.pdbx_description
1 polymer ?
#
loop_
_entity_poly.entity_id
_entity_poly.type
_entity_poly.pdbx_seq_one_letter_code
_entity_poly.pdbx_strand_id
1 'polypeptide(L)'
;MASSLYAPRLTRWRVATGGVVRDCVEYEGKPLFFRREDCRRLVADDEEDTRECLEIGGKVFPLMDETMVPALHDGGVRKAVRCVEYVEDDGAVLLFTVTEGKKEVAEVDATDGEMRVVGGGSYYDGESGTVQHVVDVQGAREAYMLLVSVREELGRIVRINRLN
;
A
#
# COMPACT_ATOMS: atom_id res chain seq x y z
N MET A 1 -19.12 9.99 6.68
CA MET A 1 -18.07 9.81 7.70
C MET A 1 -16.74 9.85 6.97
N ALA A 2 -15.93 10.88 7.21
CA ALA A 2 -14.58 10.95 6.65
C ALA A 2 -13.75 9.81 7.25
N SER A 3 -12.94 9.14 6.42
CA SER A 3 -11.92 8.23 6.94
C SER A 3 -10.90 9.06 7.70
N SER A 4 -10.56 8.65 8.92
CA SER A 4 -9.43 9.25 9.65
C SER A 4 -8.16 9.10 8.81
N LEU A 5 -7.26 10.10 8.84
CA LEU A 5 -5.93 10.02 8.23
C LEU A 5 -5.11 8.84 8.78
N TYR A 6 -5.40 8.44 10.01
CA TYR A 6 -4.81 7.32 10.72
C TYR A 6 -5.59 6.01 10.56
N ALA A 7 -6.60 5.99 9.67
CA ALA A 7 -7.24 4.74 9.32
C ALA A 7 -6.25 3.88 8.50
N PRO A 8 -6.08 2.60 8.85
CA PRO A 8 -5.26 1.70 8.06
C PRO A 8 -5.76 1.64 6.62
N ARG A 9 -4.84 1.79 5.67
CA ARG A 9 -5.12 1.71 4.24
C ARG A 9 -4.79 0.31 3.75
N LEU A 10 -5.70 -0.31 3.01
CA LEU A 10 -5.53 -1.66 2.49
C LEU A 10 -5.04 -1.62 1.05
N THR A 11 -4.07 -2.46 0.71
CA THR A 11 -3.64 -2.61 -0.68
C THR A 11 -4.65 -3.48 -1.42
N ARG A 12 -5.26 -2.92 -2.47
CA ARG A 12 -6.07 -3.66 -3.43
C ARG A 12 -5.18 -4.27 -4.50
N TRP A 13 -5.42 -5.54 -4.81
CA TRP A 13 -4.84 -6.19 -5.97
C TRP A 13 -5.82 -7.08 -6.71
N ARG A 14 -5.49 -7.36 -7.96
CA ARG A 14 -6.32 -8.14 -8.86
C ARG A 14 -5.81 -9.56 -8.97
N VAL A 15 -6.72 -10.50 -8.84
CA VAL A 15 -6.46 -11.92 -9.06
C VAL A 15 -7.28 -12.40 -10.25
N ALA A 16 -6.61 -12.96 -11.25
CA ALA A 16 -7.24 -13.54 -12.42
C ALA A 16 -7.33 -15.06 -12.24
N THR A 17 -8.54 -15.59 -12.11
CA THR A 17 -8.80 -17.04 -11.99
C THR A 17 -9.86 -17.45 -12.99
N GLY A 18 -9.52 -18.35 -13.92
CA GLY A 18 -10.47 -18.90 -14.89
C GLY A 18 -11.10 -17.84 -15.81
N GLY A 19 -10.35 -16.79 -16.17
CA GLY A 19 -10.84 -15.68 -17.01
C GLY A 19 -11.64 -14.61 -16.28
N VAL A 20 -11.87 -14.77 -14.97
CA VAL A 20 -12.52 -13.75 -14.13
C VAL A 20 -11.45 -13.02 -13.33
N VAL A 21 -11.45 -11.69 -13.43
CA VAL A 21 -10.63 -10.82 -12.58
C VAL A 21 -11.46 -10.39 -11.38
N ARG A 22 -10.92 -10.56 -10.17
CA ARG A 22 -11.52 -10.06 -8.93
C ARG A 22 -10.55 -9.18 -8.18
N ASP A 23 -11.08 -8.13 -7.58
CA ASP A 23 -10.35 -7.34 -6.62
C ASP A 23 -10.31 -8.07 -5.27
N CYS A 24 -9.19 -7.93 -4.58
CA CYS A 24 -9.04 -8.44 -3.23
C CYS A 24 -8.09 -7.57 -2.42
N VAL A 25 -8.26 -7.66 -1.11
CA VAL A 25 -7.40 -7.07 -0.10
C VAL A 25 -7.02 -8.16 0.89
N GLU A 26 -6.01 -7.90 1.70
CA GLU A 26 -5.74 -8.72 2.86
C GLU A 26 -6.51 -8.20 4.06
N TYR A 27 -7.22 -9.09 4.73
CA TYR A 27 -7.92 -8.77 5.96
C TYR A 27 -7.81 -9.96 6.92
N GLU A 28 -7.30 -9.72 8.12
CA GLU A 28 -7.15 -10.74 9.19
C GLU A 28 -6.41 -12.01 8.70
N GLY A 29 -5.31 -11.81 7.97
CA GLY A 29 -4.46 -12.91 7.49
C GLY A 29 -5.02 -13.67 6.29
N LYS A 30 -6.14 -13.22 5.70
CA LYS A 30 -6.80 -13.90 4.58
C LYS A 30 -7.10 -12.95 3.42
N PRO A 31 -7.10 -13.45 2.18
CA PRO A 31 -7.59 -12.67 1.05
C PRO A 31 -9.11 -12.54 1.15
N LEU A 32 -9.59 -11.30 1.15
CA LEU A 32 -11.00 -10.96 1.04
C LEU A 32 -11.27 -10.48 -0.38
N PHE A 33 -12.07 -11.24 -1.13
CA PHE A 33 -12.49 -10.87 -2.48
C PHE A 33 -13.76 -10.04 -2.44
N PHE A 34 -13.81 -9.00 -3.25
CA PHE A 34 -14.96 -8.10 -3.37
C PHE A 34 -15.13 -7.69 -4.82
N ARG A 35 -16.27 -7.08 -5.13
CA ARG A 35 -16.53 -6.48 -6.42
C ARG A 35 -16.35 -4.97 -6.32
N ARG A 36 -16.17 -4.33 -7.47
CA ARG A 36 -16.01 -2.89 -7.53
C ARG A 36 -17.24 -2.14 -6.97
N GLU A 37 -18.43 -2.73 -7.08
CA GLU A 37 -19.66 -2.13 -6.55
C GLU A 37 -19.72 -2.13 -5.02
N ASP A 38 -18.91 -2.96 -4.35
CA ASP A 38 -18.77 -2.97 -2.89
C ASP A 38 -17.90 -1.79 -2.39
N CYS A 39 -17.18 -1.12 -3.30
CA CYS A 39 -16.38 0.05 -2.99
C CYS A 39 -17.23 1.31 -3.01
N ARG A 40 -16.96 2.24 -2.10
CA ARG A 40 -17.54 3.58 -2.10
C ARG A 40 -16.45 4.63 -2.12
N ARG A 41 -16.69 5.76 -2.79
CA ARG A 41 -15.82 6.93 -2.65
C ARG A 41 -16.20 7.68 -1.39
N LEU A 42 -15.21 8.17 -0.65
CA LEU A 42 -15.48 9.17 0.37
C LEU A 42 -15.90 10.44 -0.36
N VAL A 43 -17.17 10.83 -0.23
CA VAL A 43 -17.56 12.19 -0.59
C VAL A 43 -17.24 13.02 0.63
N ALA A 44 -16.12 13.72 0.62
CA ALA A 44 -15.94 14.86 1.49
C ALA A 44 -16.73 16.04 0.90
N ASP A 45 -17.24 16.94 1.74
CA ASP A 45 -17.86 18.20 1.30
C ASP A 45 -16.85 19.10 0.54
N ASP A 46 -15.55 18.77 0.61
CA ASP A 46 -14.47 19.28 -0.25
C ASP A 46 -14.09 18.22 -1.30
N GLU A 47 -14.13 18.59 -2.59
CA GLU A 47 -14.03 17.72 -3.77
C GLU A 47 -12.67 16.98 -3.98
N GLU A 48 -11.74 16.97 -3.02
CA GLU A 48 -10.37 16.47 -3.24
C GLU A 48 -10.13 15.00 -2.86
N ASP A 49 -10.87 14.40 -1.92
CA ASP A 49 -10.59 13.01 -1.50
C ASP A 49 -11.36 11.97 -2.34
N THR A 50 -10.82 11.66 -3.53
CA THR A 50 -11.43 10.71 -4.47
C THR A 50 -11.17 9.22 -4.15
N ARG A 51 -10.53 8.90 -3.01
CA ARG A 51 -10.09 7.54 -2.69
C ARG A 51 -11.27 6.57 -2.56
N GLU A 52 -11.17 5.44 -3.27
CA GLU A 52 -12.10 4.32 -3.10
C GLU A 52 -11.85 3.68 -1.73
N CYS A 53 -12.94 3.32 -1.04
CA CYS A 53 -12.93 2.70 0.28
C CYS A 53 -13.74 1.41 0.26
N LEU A 54 -13.35 0.46 1.09
CA LEU A 54 -14.07 -0.78 1.33
C LEU A 54 -14.59 -0.80 2.77
N GLU A 55 -15.86 -1.16 2.95
CA GLU A 55 -16.43 -1.37 4.27
C GLU A 55 -16.35 -2.85 4.67
N ILE A 56 -15.67 -3.14 5.78
CA ILE A 56 -15.51 -4.50 6.31
C ILE A 56 -15.94 -4.48 7.78
N GLY A 57 -16.97 -5.25 8.13
CA GLY A 57 -17.45 -5.34 9.51
C GLY A 57 -17.88 -4.00 10.13
N GLY A 58 -18.44 -3.08 9.32
CA GLY A 58 -18.84 -1.74 9.75
C GLY A 58 -17.70 -0.72 9.87
N LYS A 59 -16.47 -1.11 9.52
CA LYS A 59 -15.30 -0.21 9.47
C LYS A 59 -14.94 0.13 8.03
N VAL A 60 -14.52 1.36 7.80
CA VAL A 60 -14.19 1.90 6.48
C VAL A 60 -12.68 1.91 6.31
N PHE A 61 -12.20 1.30 5.24
CA PHE A 61 -10.78 1.24 4.92
C PHE A 61 -10.51 1.91 3.57
N PRO A 62 -9.68 2.95 3.51
CA PRO A 62 -9.18 3.47 2.24
C PRO A 62 -8.41 2.39 1.48
N LEU A 63 -8.62 2.32 0.17
CA LEU A 63 -7.89 1.42 -0.70
C LEU A 63 -6.71 2.15 -1.35
N MET A 64 -5.59 1.45 -1.46
CA MET A 64 -4.43 1.82 -2.25
C MET A 64 -4.32 0.84 -3.40
N ASP A 65 -3.99 1.32 -4.59
CA ASP A 65 -3.82 0.46 -5.74
C ASP A 65 -2.39 -0.05 -5.86
N GLU A 66 -2.29 -1.31 -6.29
CA GLU A 66 -1.04 -1.85 -6.81
C GLU A 66 -0.89 -1.49 -8.29
N THR A 67 0.26 -0.91 -8.62
CA THR A 67 0.66 -0.56 -9.98
C THR A 67 2.00 -1.21 -10.35
N MET A 68 2.25 -1.38 -11.64
CA MET A 68 3.52 -1.90 -12.15
C MET A 68 4.39 -0.73 -12.59
N VAL A 69 5.51 -0.50 -11.91
CA VAL A 69 6.43 0.62 -12.19
C VAL A 69 7.75 0.07 -12.73
N PRO A 70 8.30 0.62 -13.83
CA PRO A 70 9.64 0.26 -14.27
C PRO A 70 10.68 0.81 -13.29
N ALA A 71 11.28 -0.08 -12.49
CA ALA A 71 12.30 0.28 -11.51
C ALA A 71 13.70 -0.20 -11.91
N LEU A 72 14.72 0.58 -11.56
CA LEU A 72 16.12 0.25 -11.74
C LEU A 72 16.54 -0.78 -10.69
N HIS A 73 16.91 -1.97 -11.15
CA HIS A 73 17.55 -2.98 -10.31
C HIS A 73 19.07 -2.88 -10.35
N ASP A 74 19.72 -3.52 -9.38
CA ASP A 74 21.16 -3.73 -9.35
C ASP A 74 21.67 -4.22 -10.71
N GLY A 75 22.54 -3.43 -11.34
CA GLY A 75 23.05 -3.66 -12.70
C GLY A 75 22.43 -2.78 -13.79
N GLY A 76 21.57 -1.82 -13.44
CA GLY A 76 21.06 -0.80 -14.36
C GLY A 76 19.95 -1.29 -15.32
N VAL A 77 19.45 -2.51 -15.10
CA VAL A 77 18.34 -3.06 -15.89
C VAL A 77 17.02 -2.60 -15.27
N ARG A 78 16.15 -2.02 -16.10
CA ARG A 78 14.78 -1.69 -15.69
C ARG A 78 13.90 -2.94 -15.72
N LYS A 79 13.27 -3.25 -14.59
CA LYS A 79 12.28 -4.32 -14.45
C LYS A 79 10.99 -3.72 -13.89
N ALA A 80 9.85 -4.21 -14.37
CA ALA A 80 8.58 -3.83 -13.77
C ALA A 80 8.46 -4.46 -12.37
N VAL A 81 8.32 -3.62 -11.35
CA VAL A 81 8.08 -4.01 -9.96
C VAL A 81 6.67 -3.60 -9.54
N ARG A 82 6.12 -4.32 -8.56
CA ARG A 82 4.83 -4.00 -7.97
C ARG A 82 5.01 -2.90 -6.93
N CYS A 83 4.42 -1.74 -7.18
CA CYS A 83 4.40 -0.62 -6.25
C CYS A 83 3.00 -0.42 -5.70
N VAL A 84 2.90 0.03 -4.46
CA VAL A 84 1.67 0.50 -3.83
C VAL A 84 1.72 2.02 -3.76
N GLU A 85 0.68 2.65 -4.29
CA GLU A 85 0.53 4.11 -4.29
C GLU A 85 -0.04 4.57 -2.95
N TYR A 86 0.77 5.31 -2.19
CA TYR A 86 0.34 6.00 -0.98
C TYR A 86 0.18 7.49 -1.27
N VAL A 87 -1.06 7.96 -1.29
CA VAL A 87 -1.39 9.38 -1.52
C VAL A 87 -1.39 10.15 -0.20
N GLU A 88 -0.50 11.13 -0.07
CA GLU A 88 -0.40 12.06 1.05
C GLU A 88 -1.57 13.05 1.08
N ASP A 89 -1.66 13.83 2.15
CA ASP A 89 -2.77 14.76 2.39
C ASP A 89 -2.75 15.97 1.45
N ASP A 90 -1.59 16.29 0.88
CA ASP A 90 -1.40 17.33 -0.14
C ASP A 90 -1.51 16.77 -1.58
N GLY A 91 -1.86 15.49 -1.72
CA GLY A 91 -1.97 14.81 -3.01
C GLY A 91 -0.64 14.28 -3.56
N ALA A 92 0.48 14.46 -2.87
CA ALA A 92 1.74 13.83 -3.25
C ALA A 92 1.62 12.29 -3.21
N VAL A 93 2.32 11.60 -4.10
CA VAL A 93 2.25 10.14 -4.23
C VAL A 93 3.60 9.53 -3.91
N LEU A 94 3.63 8.68 -2.90
CA LEU A 94 4.77 7.83 -2.55
C LEU A 94 4.53 6.44 -3.12
N LEU A 95 5.56 5.88 -3.78
CA LEU A 95 5.49 4.53 -4.36
C LEU A 95 6.32 3.58 -3.51
N PHE A 96 5.67 2.62 -2.84
CA PHE A 96 6.38 1.63 -2.04
C PHE A 96 6.40 0.26 -2.71
N THR A 97 7.54 -0.43 -2.66
CA THR A 97 7.72 -1.79 -3.17
C THR A 97 8.39 -2.69 -2.13
N VAL A 98 8.33 -4.00 -2.36
CA VAL A 98 9.07 -5.01 -1.59
C VAL A 98 10.24 -5.51 -2.42
N THR A 99 11.45 -5.40 -1.88
CA THR A 99 12.67 -5.88 -2.55
C THR A 99 12.67 -7.42 -2.68
N GLU A 100 13.22 -7.96 -3.78
CA GLU A 100 13.18 -9.40 -4.04
C GLU A 100 14.03 -10.23 -3.04
N GLY A 101 15.10 -9.63 -2.49
CA GLY A 101 16.03 -10.26 -1.56
C GLY A 101 15.51 -10.32 -0.12
N LYS A 102 15.91 -9.37 0.72
CA LYS A 102 15.58 -9.32 2.15
C LYS A 102 14.11 -8.99 2.47
N LYS A 103 13.26 -8.86 1.46
CA LYS A 103 11.86 -8.41 1.58
C LYS A 103 11.72 -7.09 2.34
N GLU A 104 12.72 -6.23 2.22
CA GLU A 104 12.69 -4.87 2.77
C GLU A 104 11.77 -3.97 1.94
N VAL A 105 11.18 -2.97 2.58
CA VAL A 105 10.38 -1.94 1.93
C VAL A 105 11.31 -0.88 1.33
N ALA A 106 11.07 -0.57 0.05
CA ALA A 106 11.74 0.50 -0.66
C ALA A 106 10.74 1.50 -1.21
N GLU A 107 11.13 2.76 -1.24
CA GLU A 107 10.47 3.80 -2.02
C GLU A 107 11.03 3.79 -3.44
N VAL A 108 10.17 4.04 -4.42
CA VAL A 108 10.52 4.10 -5.84
C VAL A 108 10.26 5.50 -6.37
N ASP A 109 11.27 6.13 -6.95
CA ASP A 109 11.09 7.40 -7.63
C ASP A 109 10.27 7.18 -8.92
N ALA A 110 9.16 7.90 -9.06
CA ALA A 110 8.24 7.74 -10.20
C ALA A 110 8.84 8.21 -11.54
N THR A 111 9.86 9.07 -11.50
CA THR A 111 10.48 9.71 -12.66
C THR A 111 11.52 8.83 -13.31
N ASP A 112 12.44 8.29 -12.52
CA ASP A 112 13.58 7.51 -13.03
C ASP A 112 13.56 6.03 -12.64
N GLY A 113 12.70 5.64 -11.69
CA GLY A 113 12.56 4.28 -11.19
C GLY A 113 13.63 3.89 -10.18
N GLU A 114 14.41 4.83 -9.64
CA GLU A 114 15.38 4.56 -8.60
C GLU A 114 14.70 4.01 -7.35
N MET A 115 15.23 2.92 -6.80
CA MET A 115 14.71 2.30 -5.58
C MET A 115 15.62 2.63 -4.40
N ARG A 116 15.03 3.16 -3.33
CA ARG A 116 15.73 3.42 -2.07
C ARG A 116 15.07 2.63 -0.95
N VAL A 117 15.84 1.80 -0.24
CA VAL A 117 15.33 1.12 0.97
C VAL A 117 15.07 2.16 2.07
N VAL A 118 13.86 2.15 2.63
CA VAL A 118 13.38 3.18 3.58
C VAL A 118 13.03 2.64 4.98
N GLY A 119 13.18 1.32 5.20
CA GLY A 119 12.89 0.71 6.50
C GLY A 119 13.92 1.03 7.59
N GLY A 120 13.48 1.62 8.70
CA GLY A 120 14.30 1.85 9.90
C GLY A 120 14.39 0.62 10.83
N GLY A 121 13.58 -0.40 10.58
CA GLY A 121 13.54 -1.66 11.30
C GLY A 121 12.29 -2.47 10.91
N SER A 122 12.33 -3.77 11.18
CA SER A 122 11.17 -4.64 10.98
C SER A 122 10.99 -5.68 12.08
N TYR A 123 9.76 -6.12 12.27
CA TYR A 123 9.43 -7.22 13.18
C TYR A 123 8.30 -8.07 12.59
N TYR A 124 8.28 -9.35 12.95
CA TYR A 124 7.19 -10.24 12.54
C TYR A 124 6.01 -10.12 13.50
N ASP A 125 4.83 -9.83 12.97
CA ASP A 125 3.57 -9.85 13.70
C ASP A 125 2.86 -11.18 13.46
N GLY A 126 2.82 -12.03 14.49
CA GLY A 126 2.22 -13.36 14.42
C GLY A 126 0.69 -13.36 14.35
N GLU A 127 0.02 -12.27 14.72
CA GLU A 127 -1.45 -12.20 14.65
C GLU A 127 -1.92 -11.99 13.21
N SER A 128 -1.32 -11.03 12.50
CA SER A 128 -1.58 -10.85 11.08
C SER A 128 -0.83 -11.84 10.20
N GLY A 129 0.31 -12.37 10.66
CA GLY A 129 1.25 -13.17 9.86
C GLY A 129 2.05 -12.34 8.85
N THR A 130 2.26 -11.05 9.14
CA THR A 130 3.01 -10.14 8.26
C THR A 130 4.28 -9.65 8.95
N VAL A 131 5.26 -9.24 8.16
CA VAL A 131 6.39 -8.45 8.65
C VAL A 131 6.01 -6.98 8.61
N GLN A 132 6.14 -6.31 9.75
CA GLN A 132 5.85 -4.90 9.90
C GLN A 132 7.15 -4.10 9.74
N HIS A 133 7.17 -3.18 8.78
CA HIS A 133 8.29 -2.26 8.56
C HIS A 133 7.91 -0.86 9.02
N VAL A 134 8.77 -0.23 9.82
CA VAL A 134 8.64 1.18 10.17
C VAL A 134 9.40 2.01 9.16
N VAL A 135 8.71 2.92 8.49
CA VAL A 135 9.24 3.81 7.46
C VAL A 135 9.13 5.24 7.94
N ASP A 136 10.25 5.97 7.97
CA ASP A 136 10.27 7.40 8.23
C ASP A 136 10.01 8.14 6.92
N VAL A 137 8.96 8.95 6.88
CA VAL A 137 8.57 9.74 5.72
C VAL A 137 8.78 11.21 6.03
N GLN A 138 9.60 11.85 5.21
CA GLN A 138 9.84 13.29 5.24
C GLN A 138 8.77 13.98 4.38
N GLY A 139 7.54 14.03 4.88
CA GLY A 139 6.41 14.66 4.18
C GLY A 139 6.62 16.16 3.99
N ALA A 140 5.88 16.75 3.05
CA ALA A 140 6.05 18.16 2.68
C ALA A 140 5.76 19.15 3.83
N ARG A 141 4.88 18.76 4.76
CA ARG A 141 4.45 19.61 5.90
C ARG A 141 5.06 19.18 7.22
N GLU A 142 5.19 17.88 7.44
CA GLU A 142 5.76 17.29 8.65
C GLU A 142 6.36 15.91 8.35
N ALA A 143 7.33 15.52 9.17
CA ALA A 143 7.81 14.14 9.17
C ALA A 143 6.84 13.25 9.96
N TYR A 144 6.56 12.07 9.44
CA TYR A 144 5.70 11.09 10.10
C TYR A 144 6.20 9.67 9.83
N MET A 145 5.68 8.70 10.59
CA MET A 145 6.02 7.30 10.40
C MET A 145 4.90 6.53 9.74
N LEU A 146 5.26 5.63 8.83
CA LEU A 146 4.36 4.62 8.28
C LEU A 146 4.73 3.26 8.86
N LEU A 147 3.71 2.50 9.26
CA LEU A 147 3.80 1.07 9.51
C LEU A 147 3.32 0.34 8.25
N VAL A 148 4.26 -0.28 7.54
CA VAL A 148 4.03 -1.00 6.28
C VAL A 148 4.02 -2.50 6.55
N SER A 149 2.88 -3.14 6.39
CA SER A 149 2.72 -4.58 6.57
C SER A 149 3.02 -5.31 5.27
N VAL A 150 3.97 -6.24 5.31
CA VAL A 150 4.43 -7.05 4.18
C VAL A 150 4.08 -8.52 4.41
N ARG A 151 3.43 -9.11 3.41
CA ARG A 151 3.19 -10.56 3.33
C ARG A 151 4.33 -11.20 2.55
N GLU A 152 5.33 -11.74 3.25
CA GLU A 152 6.60 -12.17 2.66
C GLU A 152 6.43 -13.28 1.60
N GLU A 153 5.52 -14.22 1.82
CA GLU A 153 5.24 -15.33 0.89
C GLU A 153 4.62 -14.85 -0.43
N LEU A 154 3.99 -13.67 -0.42
CA LEU A 154 3.47 -13.01 -1.62
C LEU A 154 4.43 -11.95 -2.17
N GLY A 155 5.45 -11.54 -1.39
CA GLY A 155 6.30 -10.40 -1.70
C GLY A 155 5.47 -9.15 -1.99
N ARG A 156 4.55 -8.81 -1.10
CA ARG A 156 3.50 -7.81 -1.33
C ARG A 156 3.27 -6.96 -0.08
N ILE A 157 3.14 -5.65 -0.27
CA ILE A 157 2.62 -4.74 0.75
C ILE A 157 1.11 -4.88 0.77
N VAL A 158 0.55 -5.18 1.94
CA VAL A 158 -0.87 -5.52 2.08
C VAL A 158 -1.65 -4.48 2.88
N ARG A 159 -0.94 -3.68 3.69
CA ARG A 159 -1.50 -2.62 4.49
C ARG A 159 -0.44 -1.55 4.76
N ILE A 160 -0.86 -0.29 4.79
CA ILE A 160 -0.05 0.84 5.25
C ILE A 160 -0.86 1.61 6.28
N ASN A 161 -0.27 1.88 7.43
CA ASN A 161 -0.88 2.67 8.49
C ASN A 161 0.01 3.86 8.84
N ARG A 162 -0.54 5.08 8.86
CA ARG A 162 0.18 6.25 9.37
C ARG A 162 0.15 6.22 10.90
N LEU A 163 1.32 6.34 11.50
CA LEU A 163 1.50 6.46 12.94
C LEU A 163 1.51 7.95 13.31
N ASN A 164 0.93 8.27 14.47
CA ASN A 164 0.79 9.64 14.99
C ASN A 164 2.12 10.39 15.06
#